data_AF-A0A965TWU0-F1
#
_entry.id   AF-A0A965TWU0-F1
#
_cell.length_a   1.000
_cell.length_b   1.000
_cell.length_c   1.000
_cell.angle_alpha   90.00
_cell.angle_beta   90.00
_cell.angle_gamma   90.00
#
_symmetry.space_group_name_H-M   'P 1'
#
loop_
_entity.id
_entity.type
_entity.pdbx_description
1 polymer ?
#
loop_
_entity_poly.entity_id
_entity_poly.type
_entity_poly.pdbx_seq_one_letter_code
_entity_poly.pdbx_strand_id
1 'polypeptide(L)'
;MGDIENLPDDVGQLKHLVCDCYQQINHLQDRVALLQAALYAPKSEKSKDLYQGILPLPIVRIAEAKPVEVPVVEIPAHTRAKRGRKPLPDNLPRIEITHDLPEDQKVCACGACLKRIGEEVSEKLDYVPAIMRVERHIRPKYACPACDGEEGMPVVRIAPMPPQIIPKGIATPSLLAQVITAKFVDAMPFYRQTKQFARLGVDIPRHSMSGWAMAVAKALEPLHELFQAEIR
;
A
#
# COMPACT_ATOMS: atom_id res chain seq x y z
N MET A 1 21.80 16.82 54.92
CA MET A 1 23.20 16.55 55.30
C MET A 1 23.11 15.72 56.56
N GLY A 2 23.51 14.45 56.50
CA GLY A 2 23.28 13.50 57.60
C GLY A 2 24.09 13.88 58.84
N ASP A 3 23.43 13.82 59.99
CA ASP A 3 24.00 14.16 61.28
C ASP A 3 25.12 13.16 61.63
N ILE A 4 26.35 13.65 61.69
CA ILE A 4 27.57 12.85 61.97
C ILE A 4 27.52 12.25 63.38
N GLU A 5 26.72 12.82 64.28
CA GLU A 5 26.59 12.45 65.68
C GLU A 5 25.88 11.11 65.92
N ASN A 6 25.25 10.51 64.89
CA ASN A 6 24.51 9.26 65.01
C ASN A 6 25.18 8.06 64.29
N LEU A 7 26.47 8.18 63.96
CA LEU A 7 27.24 7.10 63.37
C LEU A 7 27.78 6.17 64.47
N PRO A 8 27.71 4.84 64.31
CA PRO A 8 28.30 3.90 65.26
C PRO A 8 29.83 4.04 65.28
N ASP A 9 30.44 4.05 66.46
CA ASP A 9 31.91 4.18 66.65
C ASP A 9 32.70 2.90 66.29
N ASP A 10 32.00 1.80 65.99
CA ASP A 10 32.61 0.53 65.59
C ASP A 10 33.03 0.56 64.12
N VAL A 11 34.34 0.45 63.88
CA VAL A 11 34.96 0.44 62.55
C VAL A 11 34.39 -0.67 61.64
N GLY A 12 33.95 -1.80 62.22
CA GLY A 12 33.29 -2.87 61.47
C GLY A 12 31.93 -2.44 60.92
N GLN A 13 31.09 -1.84 61.77
CA GLN A 13 29.75 -1.39 61.41
C GLN A 13 29.78 -0.23 60.40
N LEU A 14 30.75 0.68 60.54
CA LEU A 14 30.97 1.76 59.58
C LEU A 14 31.34 1.25 58.19
N LYS A 15 32.18 0.20 58.09
CA LYS A 15 32.53 -0.40 56.79
C LYS A 15 31.32 -1.03 56.10
N HIS A 16 30.44 -1.67 56.86
CA HIS A 16 29.19 -2.23 56.33
C HIS A 16 28.24 -1.14 55.83
N LEU A 17 28.01 -0.08 56.63
CA LEU A 17 27.18 1.04 56.22
C LEU A 17 27.70 1.74 54.96
N VAL A 18 29.02 1.93 54.85
CA VAL A 18 29.64 2.49 53.65
C VAL A 18 29.41 1.59 52.44
N CYS A 19 29.52 0.26 52.61
CA CYS A 19 29.23 -0.69 51.54
C CYS A 19 27.78 -0.60 51.07
N ASP A 20 26.83 -0.55 52.01
CA ASP A 20 25.40 -0.46 51.73
C ASP A 20 25.05 0.88 51.03
N CYS A 21 25.66 1.97 51.46
CA CYS A 21 25.51 3.27 50.80
C CYS A 21 26.04 3.23 49.35
N TYR A 22 27.19 2.60 49.09
CA TYR A 22 27.71 2.44 47.73
C TYR A 22 26.80 1.56 46.86
N GLN A 23 26.24 0.49 47.42
CA GLN A 23 25.28 -0.35 46.71
C GLN A 23 24.01 0.43 46.34
N GLN A 24 23.49 1.23 47.26
CA GLN A 24 22.34 2.10 47.00
C GLN A 24 22.63 3.16 45.94
N ILE A 25 23.82 3.78 45.98
CA ILE A 25 24.24 4.77 44.97
C ILE A 25 24.28 4.12 43.59
N ASN A 26 24.90 2.95 43.44
CA ASN A 26 24.96 2.23 42.17
C ASN A 26 23.56 1.90 41.64
N HIS A 27 22.68 1.38 42.52
CA HIS A 27 21.30 1.07 42.16
C HIS A 27 20.53 2.30 41.67
N LEU A 28 20.71 3.45 42.33
CA LEU A 28 20.07 4.70 41.92
C LEU A 28 20.64 5.23 40.60
N GLN A 29 21.95 5.13 40.39
CA GLN A 29 22.61 5.51 39.14
C GLN A 29 22.11 4.67 37.95
N ASP A 30 21.97 3.34 38.13
CA ASP A 30 21.43 2.45 37.10
C ASP A 30 19.98 2.81 36.73
N ARG A 31 19.15 3.13 37.73
CA ARG A 31 17.77 3.59 37.49
C ARG A 31 17.73 4.92 36.73
N VAL A 32 18.62 5.86 37.05
CA VAL A 32 18.72 7.13 36.34
C VAL A 32 19.17 6.92 34.89
N ALA A 33 20.15 6.05 34.65
CA ALA A 33 20.62 5.72 33.30
C ALA A 33 19.49 5.12 32.45
N LEU A 34 18.69 4.20 33.01
CA LEU A 34 17.51 3.64 32.34
C LEU A 34 16.45 4.71 32.00
N LEU A 35 16.18 5.64 32.93
CA LEU A 35 15.23 6.73 32.70
C LEU A 35 15.71 7.71 31.63
N GLN A 36 17.00 8.06 31.65
CA GLN A 36 17.62 8.92 30.64
C GLN A 36 17.57 8.28 29.26
N ALA A 37 17.85 6.97 29.15
CA ALA A 37 17.68 6.23 27.91
C ALA A 37 16.21 6.25 27.43
N ALA A 38 15.23 6.04 28.30
CA ALA A 38 13.82 6.08 27.91
C ALA A 38 13.37 7.47 27.39
N LEU A 39 13.82 8.56 28.03
CA LEU A 39 13.45 9.92 27.66
C LEU A 39 14.18 10.41 26.40
N TYR A 40 15.49 10.20 26.34
CA TYR A 40 16.39 10.89 25.40
C TYR A 40 17.01 9.99 24.32
N ALA A 41 16.80 8.66 24.34
CA ALA A 41 17.35 7.78 23.30
C ALA A 41 16.71 8.02 21.91
N PRO A 42 17.45 7.71 20.81
CA PRO A 42 16.91 7.74 19.46
C PRO A 42 15.70 6.80 19.31
N LYS A 43 14.77 7.14 18.42
CA LYS A 43 13.47 6.46 18.27
C LYS A 43 13.56 4.96 17.97
N SER A 44 14.69 4.47 17.46
CA SER A 44 14.96 3.05 17.20
C SER A 44 15.34 2.24 18.45
N GLU A 45 15.81 2.90 19.51
CA GLU A 45 16.30 2.26 20.74
C GLU A 45 15.35 2.49 21.93
N LYS A 46 14.34 3.35 21.78
CA LYS A 46 13.25 3.47 22.77
C LYS A 46 12.50 2.14 22.85
N SER A 47 12.81 1.35 23.88
CA SER A 47 12.12 0.09 24.13
C SER A 47 10.64 0.35 24.35
N LYS A 48 9.79 -0.25 23.52
CA LYS A 48 8.33 -0.10 23.59
C LYS A 48 7.73 -0.67 24.89
N ASP A 49 8.43 -1.62 25.52
CA ASP A 49 7.91 -2.39 26.66
C ASP A 49 8.02 -1.67 28.01
N LEU A 50 8.89 -0.65 28.14
CA LEU A 50 9.02 0.11 29.40
C LEU A 50 7.82 1.02 29.70
N TYR A 51 6.98 1.30 28.69
CA TYR A 51 5.85 2.22 28.82
C TYR A 51 4.65 1.65 29.57
N GLN A 52 4.59 0.34 29.82
CA GLN A 52 3.33 -0.30 30.18
C GLN A 52 3.18 -0.71 31.65
N GLY A 53 4.20 -0.55 32.51
CA GLY A 53 4.12 -1.12 33.86
C GLY A 53 4.74 -0.35 35.04
N ILE A 54 5.60 0.66 34.84
CA ILE A 54 6.44 1.17 35.95
C ILE A 54 6.16 2.62 36.34
N LEU A 55 5.44 3.41 35.54
CA LEU A 55 5.28 4.85 35.80
C LEU A 55 3.81 5.25 35.94
N PRO A 56 3.28 5.40 37.17
CA PRO A 56 2.02 6.09 37.42
C PRO A 56 2.29 7.60 37.54
N LEU A 57 2.93 8.19 36.54
CA LEU A 57 3.15 9.63 36.50
C LEU A 57 2.27 10.21 35.39
N PRO A 58 1.40 11.20 35.70
CA PRO A 58 0.78 11.99 34.66
C PRO A 58 1.93 12.74 33.99
N ILE A 59 2.29 12.29 32.79
CA ILE A 59 3.25 12.97 31.93
C ILE A 59 2.80 14.44 31.87
N VAL A 60 3.57 15.31 32.51
CA VAL A 60 3.47 16.75 32.25
C VAL A 60 3.73 16.88 30.75
N ARG A 61 2.65 17.27 30.07
CA ARG A 61 2.60 17.61 28.66
C ARG A 61 3.79 18.49 28.33
N ILE A 62 4.54 18.05 27.32
CA ILE A 62 5.35 18.83 26.39
C ILE A 62 5.39 20.32 26.78
N ALA A 63 6.45 20.74 27.47
CA ALA A 63 6.79 22.16 27.43
C ALA A 63 7.10 22.47 25.96
N GLU A 64 6.25 23.30 25.37
CA GLU A 64 6.42 23.81 24.02
C GLU A 64 7.85 24.32 23.88
N ALA A 65 8.62 23.65 23.02
CA ALA A 65 9.95 24.11 22.66
C ALA A 65 9.79 25.52 22.10
N LYS A 66 10.45 26.50 22.72
CA LYS A 66 10.61 27.83 22.11
C LYS A 66 11.09 27.63 20.67
N PRO A 67 10.48 28.31 19.69
CA PRO A 67 10.90 28.17 18.31
C PRO A 67 12.36 28.62 18.22
N VAL A 68 13.25 27.66 17.97
CA VAL A 68 14.58 27.98 17.49
C VAL A 68 14.37 28.44 16.06
N GLU A 69 14.76 29.68 15.77
CA GLU A 69 14.78 30.23 14.42
C GLU A 69 15.78 29.43 13.59
N VAL A 70 15.27 28.38 12.96
CA VAL A 70 16.01 27.60 11.97
C VAL A 70 16.13 28.49 10.73
N PRO A 71 17.32 28.75 10.18
CA PRO A 71 17.43 29.50 8.93
C PRO A 71 16.62 28.78 7.85
N VAL A 72 15.57 29.45 7.38
CA VAL A 72 14.70 28.96 6.31
C VAL A 72 15.52 28.99 5.02
N VAL A 73 16.03 27.84 4.61
CA VAL A 73 16.57 27.66 3.27
C VAL A 73 15.38 27.48 2.34
N GLU A 74 15.13 28.46 1.48
CA GLU A 74 14.12 28.35 0.43
C GLU A 74 14.57 27.30 -0.60
N ILE A 75 14.05 26.09 -0.47
CA ILE A 75 14.25 25.02 -1.45
C ILE A 75 13.30 25.33 -2.61
N PRO A 76 13.78 25.41 -3.87
CA PRO A 76 12.92 25.67 -5.01
C PRO A 76 11.79 24.64 -5.09
N ALA A 77 10.58 25.12 -5.43
CA ALA A 77 9.38 24.31 -5.54
C ALA A 77 9.65 23.09 -6.44
N HIS A 78 9.52 21.89 -5.86
CA HIS A 78 9.79 20.65 -6.56
C HIS A 78 8.81 20.50 -7.71
N THR A 79 9.32 20.37 -8.94
CA THR A 79 8.51 20.08 -10.10
C THR A 79 7.96 18.66 -9.99
N ARG A 80 6.68 18.56 -9.64
CA ARG A 80 5.99 17.27 -9.60
C ARG A 80 5.70 16.83 -11.03
N ALA A 81 6.37 15.77 -11.49
CA ALA A 81 6.02 15.12 -12.74
C ALA A 81 4.52 14.77 -12.73
N LYS A 82 3.80 15.11 -13.81
CA LYS A 82 2.38 14.80 -13.95
C LYS A 82 2.17 13.31 -13.66
N ARG A 83 1.26 13.01 -12.72
CA ARG A 83 0.84 11.65 -12.35
C ARG A 83 0.02 11.05 -13.50
N GLY A 84 0.69 10.65 -14.56
CA GLY A 84 0.13 9.81 -15.62
C GLY A 84 0.49 8.34 -15.38
N ARG A 85 -0.35 7.42 -15.85
CA ARG A 85 0.02 6.01 -15.92
C ARG A 85 1.12 5.86 -16.96
N LYS A 86 2.21 5.18 -16.60
CA LYS A 86 3.25 4.85 -17.57
C LYS A 86 2.66 3.86 -18.59
N PRO A 87 2.95 4.03 -19.90
CA PRO A 87 2.57 3.04 -20.89
C PRO A 87 3.25 1.69 -20.56
N LEU A 88 2.60 0.59 -20.95
CA LEU A 88 3.18 -0.73 -20.79
C LEU A 88 4.40 -0.88 -21.73
N PRO A 89 5.39 -1.72 -21.38
CA PRO A 89 6.60 -1.87 -22.19
C PRO A 89 6.29 -2.37 -23.60
N ASP A 90 6.89 -1.75 -24.62
CA ASP A 90 6.61 -2.10 -26.02
C ASP A 90 7.17 -3.47 -26.44
N ASN A 91 8.15 -3.97 -25.70
CA ASN A 91 8.82 -5.24 -25.97
C ASN A 91 7.96 -6.47 -25.65
N LEU A 92 6.79 -6.29 -25.02
CA LEU A 92 5.91 -7.40 -24.66
C LEU A 92 5.00 -7.78 -25.85
N PRO A 93 4.73 -9.08 -26.04
CA PRO A 93 3.78 -9.53 -27.07
C PRO A 93 2.39 -8.99 -26.78
N ARG A 94 1.74 -8.41 -27.81
CA ARG A 94 0.38 -7.88 -27.73
C ARG A 94 -0.62 -8.86 -28.37
N ILE A 95 -1.72 -9.13 -27.68
CA ILE A 95 -2.84 -9.91 -28.19
C ILE A 95 -4.05 -9.00 -28.30
N GLU A 96 -4.66 -8.95 -29.49
CA GLU A 96 -5.82 -8.10 -29.75
C GLU A 96 -7.12 -8.87 -29.42
N ILE A 97 -7.97 -8.25 -28.60
CA ILE A 97 -9.28 -8.79 -28.22
C ILE A 97 -10.32 -7.73 -28.60
N THR A 98 -11.06 -7.99 -29.66
CA THR A 98 -12.11 -7.09 -30.14
C THR A 98 -13.42 -7.38 -29.44
N HIS A 99 -14.01 -6.37 -28.82
CA HIS A 99 -15.36 -6.42 -28.26
C HIS A 99 -16.29 -5.63 -29.16
N ASP A 100 -16.98 -6.33 -30.05
CA ASP A 100 -17.93 -5.75 -30.98
C ASP A 100 -19.37 -5.79 -30.44
N LEU A 101 -20.21 -4.86 -30.90
CA LEU A 101 -21.65 -4.97 -30.70
C LEU A 101 -22.17 -6.20 -31.46
N PRO A 102 -23.17 -6.91 -30.92
CA PRO A 102 -23.88 -7.93 -31.68
C PRO A 102 -24.67 -7.29 -32.84
N GLU A 103 -24.95 -8.06 -33.89
CA GLU A 103 -25.47 -7.55 -35.16
C GLU A 103 -26.86 -6.90 -35.05
N ASP A 104 -27.69 -7.42 -34.14
CA ASP A 104 -28.98 -6.87 -33.76
C ASP A 104 -28.89 -5.44 -33.19
N GLN A 105 -27.81 -5.12 -32.49
CA GLN A 105 -27.57 -3.79 -31.92
C GLN A 105 -26.85 -2.83 -32.87
N LYS A 106 -26.41 -3.32 -34.04
CA LYS A 106 -25.80 -2.51 -35.12
C LYS A 106 -26.83 -1.76 -35.97
N VAL A 107 -28.12 -1.96 -35.71
CA VAL A 107 -29.22 -1.24 -36.36
C VAL A 107 -29.70 -0.12 -35.43
N CYS A 108 -29.80 1.08 -35.98
CA CYS A 108 -30.37 2.22 -35.28
C CYS A 108 -31.90 2.15 -35.30
N ALA A 109 -32.57 2.82 -34.35
CA ALA A 109 -34.04 2.89 -34.30
C ALA A 109 -34.63 3.50 -35.59
N CYS A 110 -33.88 4.37 -36.28
CA CYS A 110 -34.24 4.93 -37.58
C CYS A 110 -34.10 3.95 -38.77
N GLY A 111 -33.74 2.69 -38.52
CA GLY A 111 -33.58 1.64 -39.55
C GLY A 111 -32.24 1.67 -40.30
N ALA A 112 -31.37 2.67 -40.05
CA ALA A 112 -30.05 2.75 -40.66
C ALA A 112 -29.02 1.85 -39.95
N CYS A 113 -28.11 1.27 -40.73
CA CYS A 113 -26.95 0.54 -40.19
C CYS A 113 -25.92 1.51 -39.61
N LEU A 114 -25.45 1.24 -38.39
CA LEU A 114 -24.43 2.06 -37.73
C LEU A 114 -23.07 1.90 -38.42
N LYS A 115 -22.35 3.02 -38.61
CA LYS A 115 -21.00 3.03 -39.18
C LYS A 115 -19.94 3.12 -38.09
N ARG A 116 -18.81 2.45 -38.29
CA ARG A 116 -17.63 2.53 -37.41
C ARG A 116 -16.97 3.90 -37.61
N ILE A 117 -16.90 4.71 -36.55
CA ILE A 117 -16.33 6.07 -36.56
C ILE A 117 -14.92 6.08 -35.96
N GLY A 118 -14.63 5.15 -35.05
CA GLY A 118 -13.32 5.04 -34.42
C GLY A 118 -13.29 3.88 -33.46
N GLU A 119 -12.26 3.82 -32.63
CA GLU A 119 -12.05 2.73 -31.67
C GLU A 119 -11.56 3.28 -30.33
N GLU A 120 -11.96 2.62 -29.26
CA GLU A 120 -11.37 2.83 -27.94
C GLU A 120 -10.49 1.63 -27.60
N VAL A 121 -9.20 1.89 -27.41
CA VAL A 121 -8.20 0.86 -27.09
C VAL A 121 -7.87 0.93 -25.60
N SER A 122 -7.87 -0.21 -24.93
CA SER A 122 -7.45 -0.34 -23.53
C SER A 122 -6.46 -1.49 -23.39
N GLU A 123 -5.27 -1.20 -22.89
CA GLU A 123 -4.23 -2.21 -22.68
C GLU A 123 -4.25 -2.74 -21.25
N LYS A 124 -4.09 -4.05 -21.11
CA LYS A 124 -3.94 -4.73 -19.83
C LYS A 124 -2.76 -5.69 -19.86
N LEU A 125 -2.11 -5.81 -18.73
CA LEU A 125 -1.02 -6.71 -18.48
C LEU A 125 -1.55 -8.07 -18.05
N ASP A 126 -1.24 -9.08 -18.85
CA ASP A 126 -1.63 -10.46 -18.63
C ASP A 126 -0.43 -11.34 -18.27
N TYR A 127 -0.73 -12.37 -17.48
CA TYR A 127 0.25 -13.38 -17.08
C TYR A 127 -0.19 -14.74 -17.59
N VAL A 128 0.57 -15.26 -18.55
CA VAL A 128 0.60 -16.69 -18.87
C VAL A 128 1.82 -17.26 -18.15
N PRO A 129 1.78 -18.46 -17.56
CA PRO A 129 2.93 -19.02 -16.87
C PRO A 129 4.24 -18.82 -17.65
N ALA A 130 5.21 -18.15 -17.02
CA ALA A 130 6.51 -17.73 -17.56
C ALA A 130 6.53 -16.66 -18.68
N ILE A 131 5.39 -16.15 -19.15
CA ILE A 131 5.32 -15.12 -20.22
C ILE A 131 4.40 -13.96 -19.80
N MET A 132 4.97 -12.76 -19.76
CA MET A 132 4.18 -11.52 -19.65
C MET A 132 3.72 -11.10 -21.04
N ARG A 133 2.44 -10.76 -21.18
CA ARG A 133 1.88 -10.26 -22.44
C ARG A 133 0.92 -9.12 -22.18
N VAL A 134 0.58 -8.37 -23.22
CA VAL A 134 -0.37 -7.25 -23.14
C VAL A 134 -1.63 -7.60 -23.92
N GLU A 135 -2.76 -7.67 -23.24
CA GLU A 135 -4.08 -7.75 -23.86
C GLU A 135 -4.52 -6.36 -24.29
N ARG A 136 -4.68 -6.18 -25.60
CA ARG A 136 -5.17 -4.96 -26.23
C ARG A 136 -6.66 -5.13 -26.51
N HIS A 137 -7.49 -4.60 -25.63
CA HIS A 137 -8.94 -4.61 -25.82
C HIS A 137 -9.36 -3.48 -26.77
N ILE A 138 -9.89 -3.84 -27.93
CA ILE A 138 -10.36 -2.92 -28.96
C ILE A 138 -11.88 -2.87 -28.89
N ARG A 139 -12.44 -1.68 -28.70
CA ARG A 139 -13.89 -1.45 -28.68
C ARG A 139 -14.26 -0.47 -29.79
N PRO A 140 -14.77 -0.95 -30.93
CA PRO A 140 -15.19 -0.09 -32.01
C PRO A 140 -16.37 0.80 -31.59
N LYS A 141 -16.30 2.05 -32.00
CA LYS A 141 -17.32 3.07 -31.79
C LYS A 141 -18.17 3.17 -33.04
N TYR A 142 -19.48 3.06 -32.85
CA TYR A 142 -20.47 3.09 -33.91
C TYR A 142 -21.36 4.32 -33.75
N ALA A 143 -21.67 5.02 -34.85
CA ALA A 143 -22.76 6.00 -34.84
C ALA A 143 -23.59 5.92 -36.12
N CYS A 144 -24.79 6.47 -36.03
CA CYS A 144 -25.71 6.52 -37.14
C CYS A 144 -25.33 7.68 -38.07
N PRO A 145 -25.20 7.46 -39.39
CA PRO A 145 -24.97 8.55 -40.33
C PRO A 145 -26.23 9.36 -40.66
N ALA A 146 -27.42 8.84 -40.35
CA ALA A 146 -28.70 9.43 -40.75
C ALA A 146 -29.39 10.23 -39.63
N CYS A 147 -28.97 10.05 -38.38
CA CYS A 147 -29.50 10.79 -37.24
C CYS A 147 -28.38 11.09 -36.25
N ASP A 148 -28.37 12.31 -35.69
CA ASP A 148 -27.44 12.72 -34.63
C ASP A 148 -27.86 12.20 -33.22
N GLY A 149 -28.67 11.14 -33.18
CA GLY A 149 -29.24 10.55 -31.96
C GLY A 149 -30.70 10.96 -31.73
N GLU A 150 -31.48 10.04 -31.15
CA GLU A 150 -32.82 10.34 -30.62
C GLU A 150 -32.72 10.85 -29.17
N GLU A 151 -33.73 11.58 -28.69
CA GLU A 151 -33.85 11.99 -27.28
C GLU A 151 -33.83 10.75 -26.36
N GLY A 152 -32.67 10.47 -25.75
CA GLY A 152 -32.49 9.40 -24.76
C GLY A 152 -31.48 8.30 -25.14
N MET A 153 -30.98 8.23 -26.38
CA MET A 153 -29.95 7.27 -26.79
C MET A 153 -28.64 8.00 -27.14
N PRO A 154 -27.47 7.54 -26.65
CA PRO A 154 -26.20 8.17 -26.96
C PRO A 154 -25.92 8.08 -28.46
N VAL A 155 -25.49 9.21 -29.04
CA VAL A 155 -25.10 9.36 -30.46
C VAL A 155 -24.07 8.31 -30.88
N VAL A 156 -23.18 7.91 -29.95
CA VAL A 156 -22.15 6.91 -30.16
C VAL A 156 -22.44 5.67 -29.31
N ARG A 157 -22.58 4.52 -29.98
CA ARG A 157 -22.71 3.20 -29.35
C ARG A 157 -21.35 2.50 -29.30
N ILE A 158 -21.02 1.95 -28.15
CA ILE A 158 -19.76 1.22 -27.88
C ILE A 158 -20.10 -0.01 -27.06
N ALA A 159 -19.44 -1.14 -27.33
CA ALA A 159 -19.62 -2.34 -26.54
C ALA A 159 -19.21 -2.05 -25.07
N PRO A 160 -20.01 -2.49 -24.08
CA PRO A 160 -19.60 -2.39 -22.70
C PRO A 160 -18.34 -3.23 -22.48
N MET A 161 -17.45 -2.72 -21.63
CA MET A 161 -16.26 -3.47 -21.24
C MET A 161 -16.67 -4.65 -20.34
N PRO A 162 -16.07 -5.84 -20.50
CA PRO A 162 -16.34 -6.96 -19.60
C PRO A 162 -16.07 -6.59 -18.13
N PRO A 163 -16.86 -7.13 -17.19
CA PRO A 163 -16.70 -6.86 -15.77
C PRO A 163 -15.30 -7.26 -15.31
N GLN A 164 -14.70 -6.41 -14.47
CA GLN A 164 -13.34 -6.58 -13.97
C GLN A 164 -13.31 -6.37 -12.48
N ILE A 165 -12.45 -7.15 -11.80
CA ILE A 165 -12.22 -7.01 -10.36
C ILE A 165 -11.75 -5.60 -10.02
N ILE A 166 -10.86 -5.03 -10.83
CA ILE A 166 -10.32 -3.68 -10.65
C ILE A 166 -10.73 -2.81 -11.84
N PRO A 167 -11.77 -1.98 -11.71
CA PRO A 167 -12.21 -1.10 -12.78
C PRO A 167 -11.08 -0.17 -13.24
N LYS A 168 -10.86 -0.11 -14.56
CA LYS A 168 -9.76 0.66 -15.17
C LYS A 168 -8.38 0.23 -14.67
N GLY A 169 -8.22 -0.96 -14.09
CA GLY A 169 -6.93 -1.51 -13.67
C GLY A 169 -6.10 -1.94 -14.87
N ILE A 170 -4.78 -2.02 -14.69
CA ILE A 170 -3.88 -2.56 -15.72
C ILE A 170 -3.75 -4.09 -15.63
N ALA A 171 -4.19 -4.73 -14.55
CA ALA A 171 -4.01 -6.17 -14.36
C ALA A 171 -5.20 -6.96 -14.91
N THR A 172 -4.93 -8.05 -15.63
CA THR A 172 -5.94 -9.05 -15.97
C THR A 172 -6.26 -9.95 -14.77
N PRO A 173 -7.39 -10.69 -14.81
CA PRO A 173 -7.68 -11.70 -13.77
C PRO A 173 -6.56 -12.73 -13.60
N SER A 174 -5.90 -13.15 -14.68
CA SER A 174 -4.79 -14.12 -14.63
C SER A 174 -3.59 -13.57 -13.85
N LEU A 175 -3.21 -12.30 -14.11
CA LEU A 175 -2.13 -11.66 -13.37
C LEU A 175 -2.48 -11.51 -11.89
N LEU A 176 -3.72 -11.12 -11.58
CA LEU A 176 -4.20 -11.01 -10.20
C LEU A 176 -4.14 -12.36 -9.48
N ALA A 177 -4.59 -13.43 -10.13
CA ALA A 177 -4.51 -14.78 -9.61
C ALA A 177 -3.06 -15.18 -9.29
N GLN A 178 -2.13 -14.96 -10.23
CA GLN A 178 -0.71 -15.26 -10.01
C GLN A 178 -0.13 -14.51 -8.81
N VAL A 179 -0.38 -13.20 -8.70
CA VAL A 179 0.15 -12.36 -7.61
C VAL A 179 -0.35 -12.85 -6.24
N ILE A 180 -1.62 -13.24 -6.16
CA ILE A 180 -2.27 -13.69 -4.93
C ILE A 180 -1.83 -15.10 -4.56
N THR A 181 -1.84 -16.04 -5.50
CA THR A 181 -1.33 -17.40 -5.28
C THR A 181 0.12 -17.35 -4.82
N ALA A 182 0.98 -16.60 -5.52
CA ALA A 182 2.37 -16.44 -5.10
C ALA A 182 2.49 -15.83 -3.70
N LYS A 183 1.62 -14.88 -3.33
CA LYS A 183 1.68 -14.19 -2.03
C LYS A 183 1.23 -15.08 -0.87
N PHE A 184 0.10 -15.77 -1.02
CA PHE A 184 -0.60 -16.44 0.07
C PHE A 184 -0.42 -17.96 0.09
N VAL A 185 -0.20 -18.58 -1.08
CA VAL A 185 0.08 -20.02 -1.19
C VAL A 185 1.58 -20.27 -1.14
N ASP A 186 2.36 -19.57 -1.96
CA ASP A 186 3.81 -19.79 -2.07
C ASP A 186 4.64 -18.95 -1.09
N ALA A 187 3.98 -18.22 -0.19
CA ALA A 187 4.59 -17.32 0.80
C ALA A 187 5.60 -16.31 0.21
N MET A 188 5.41 -15.90 -1.06
CA MET A 188 6.33 -15.01 -1.76
C MET A 188 6.02 -13.53 -1.46
N PRO A 189 6.92 -12.78 -0.81
CA PRO A 189 6.68 -11.38 -0.51
C PRO A 189 6.67 -10.53 -1.79
N PHE A 190 5.87 -9.45 -1.82
CA PHE A 190 5.72 -8.59 -3.00
C PHE A 190 7.03 -8.03 -3.54
N TYR A 191 8.00 -7.70 -2.68
CA TYR A 191 9.30 -7.21 -3.18
C TYR A 191 10.03 -8.26 -4.03
N ARG A 192 9.86 -9.55 -3.71
CA ARG A 192 10.45 -10.66 -4.45
C ARG A 192 9.71 -10.85 -5.77
N GLN A 193 8.37 -10.78 -5.74
CA GLN A 193 7.55 -10.79 -6.96
C GLN A 193 7.91 -9.64 -7.91
N THR A 194 8.11 -8.41 -7.41
CA THR A 194 8.61 -7.28 -8.23
C THR A 194 9.89 -7.65 -8.97
N LYS A 195 10.87 -8.28 -8.28
CA LYS A 195 12.11 -8.73 -8.92
C LYS A 195 11.88 -9.84 -9.94
N GLN A 196 10.87 -10.71 -9.74
CA GLN A 196 10.52 -11.73 -10.73
C GLN A 196 9.94 -11.10 -12.00
N PHE A 197 8.97 -10.19 -11.86
CA PHE A 197 8.38 -9.50 -13.01
C PHE A 197 9.40 -8.62 -13.75
N ALA A 198 10.33 -7.99 -13.03
CA ALA A 198 11.40 -7.22 -13.65
C ALA A 198 12.28 -8.07 -14.58
N ARG A 199 12.52 -9.34 -14.24
CA ARG A 199 13.23 -10.28 -15.12
C ARG A 199 12.42 -10.67 -16.35
N LEU A 200 11.09 -10.58 -16.28
CA LEU A 200 10.18 -10.75 -17.40
C LEU A 200 9.95 -9.44 -18.18
N GLY A 201 10.74 -8.40 -17.90
CA GLY A 201 10.66 -7.11 -18.59
C GLY A 201 9.58 -6.16 -18.08
N VAL A 202 8.97 -6.44 -16.91
CA VAL A 202 7.86 -5.64 -16.37
C VAL A 202 8.14 -5.14 -14.97
N ASP A 203 8.18 -3.82 -14.80
CA ASP A 203 8.31 -3.20 -13.48
C ASP A 203 6.93 -3.01 -12.82
N ILE A 204 6.60 -3.91 -11.89
CA ILE A 204 5.38 -3.80 -11.08
C ILE A 204 5.76 -3.39 -9.66
N PRO A 205 5.39 -2.19 -9.21
CA PRO A 205 5.78 -1.71 -7.90
C PRO A 205 4.94 -2.38 -6.80
N ARG A 206 5.56 -2.57 -5.63
CA ARG A 206 4.95 -3.25 -4.47
C ARG A 206 3.60 -2.69 -4.06
N HIS A 207 3.43 -1.37 -4.13
CA HIS A 207 2.19 -0.71 -3.75
C HIS A 207 1.02 -1.07 -4.68
N SER A 208 1.28 -1.29 -5.98
CA SER A 208 0.27 -1.73 -6.94
C SER A 208 -0.20 -3.14 -6.59
N MET A 209 0.72 -4.08 -6.36
CA MET A 209 0.37 -5.45 -5.95
C MET A 209 -0.38 -5.50 -4.62
N SER A 210 0.01 -4.67 -3.64
CA SER A 210 -0.73 -4.55 -2.38
C SER A 210 -2.16 -4.05 -2.60
N GLY A 211 -2.34 -3.01 -3.41
CA GLY A 211 -3.66 -2.49 -3.75
C GLY A 211 -4.51 -3.51 -4.51
N TRP A 212 -3.89 -4.29 -5.41
CA TRP A 212 -4.54 -5.37 -6.13
C TRP A 212 -5.01 -6.48 -5.21
N ALA A 213 -4.17 -6.92 -4.27
CA ALA A 213 -4.53 -7.93 -3.29
C ALA A 213 -5.73 -7.50 -2.43
N MET A 214 -5.76 -6.24 -2.00
CA MET A 214 -6.91 -5.69 -1.26
C MET A 214 -8.19 -5.66 -2.09
N ALA A 215 -8.09 -5.24 -3.36
CA ALA A 215 -9.25 -5.19 -4.26
C ALA A 215 -9.82 -6.57 -4.53
N VAL A 216 -8.97 -7.58 -4.72
CA VAL A 216 -9.40 -8.97 -4.88
C VAL A 216 -10.00 -9.52 -3.59
N ALA A 217 -9.40 -9.26 -2.44
CA ALA A 217 -9.96 -9.67 -1.15
C ALA A 217 -11.39 -9.14 -0.96
N LYS A 218 -11.61 -7.86 -1.27
CA LYS A 218 -12.95 -7.26 -1.25
C LYS A 218 -13.91 -7.91 -2.26
N ALA A 219 -13.44 -8.22 -3.47
CA ALA A 219 -14.29 -8.87 -4.47
C ALA A 219 -14.67 -10.31 -4.11
N LEU A 220 -13.85 -10.99 -3.31
CA LEU A 220 -14.08 -12.36 -2.84
C LEU A 220 -14.82 -12.44 -1.50
N GLU A 221 -15.14 -11.31 -0.87
CA GLU A 221 -15.83 -11.23 0.42
C GLU A 221 -17.15 -12.03 0.45
N PRO A 222 -18.04 -11.95 -0.56
CA PRO A 222 -19.28 -12.76 -0.56
C PRO A 222 -19.02 -14.27 -0.60
N LEU A 223 -17.97 -14.71 -1.31
CA LEU A 223 -17.59 -16.12 -1.35
C LEU A 223 -17.01 -16.58 -0.01
N HIS A 224 -16.24 -15.71 0.65
CA HIS A 224 -15.71 -15.99 1.97
C HIS A 224 -16.82 -16.17 3.00
N GLU A 225 -17.84 -15.32 2.98
CA GLU A 225 -19.02 -15.43 3.85
C GLU A 225 -19.76 -16.76 3.64
N LEU A 226 -19.97 -17.16 2.38
CA LEU A 226 -20.59 -18.45 2.05
C LEU A 226 -19.77 -19.64 2.57
N PHE A 227 -18.45 -19.63 2.37
CA PHE A 227 -17.58 -20.69 2.90
C PHE A 227 -17.58 -20.74 4.43
N GLN A 228 -17.59 -19.60 5.11
CA GLN A 228 -17.70 -19.58 6.58
C GLN A 228 -19.03 -20.15 7.08
N ALA A 229 -20.12 -19.93 6.33
CA ALA A 229 -21.43 -20.47 6.67
C ALA A 229 -21.51 -21.99 6.47
N GLU A 230 -20.79 -22.55 5.49
CA GLU A 230 -20.76 -23.98 5.20
C GLU A 230 -19.80 -24.78 6.11
N ILE A 231 -18.72 -24.15 6.57
CA ILE A 231 -17.72 -24.79 7.46
C ILE A 231 -18.18 -24.80 8.93
N ARG A 232 -19.22 -24.04 9.29
CA ARG A 232 -19.85 -24.05 10.62
C ARG A 232 -20.96 -25.08 10.73
#